data_AF-A0A2W4TQ89-F1
#
_entry.id   AF-A0A2W4TQ89-F1
#
_cell.length_a   1.000
_cell.length_b   1.000
_cell.length_c   1.000
_cell.angle_alpha   90.00
_cell.angle_beta   90.00
_cell.angle_gamma   90.00
#
_symmetry.space_group_name_H-M   'P 1'
#
loop_
_entity.id
_entity.type
_entity.pdbx_description
1 polymer ?
#
loop_
_entity_poly.entity_id
_entity_poly.type
_entity_poly.pdbx_seq_one_letter_code
_entity_poly.pdbx_strand_id
1 'polypeptide(L)'
;MRSVVVVAAAIASAAAAVVAGPVVDHPAVQEMPASGTSAGETRARFSGLWRYNEEFSINPATGRPERAPAGSAPPPLVQPPANRVTPMAGAGAEAEVIAASPFGPSPRAIREHRDMVRDLMEIAETLELTIDDDAVTIEDDLERVRRYPTDGRFYEYRLGASAFRARVSWDGERLVREIQGTFGFRMRETWFLSPEGQRLFIIMRVDGIERSRPAVGADRVYDRVEIEAR
;
A
#
# COMPACT_ATOMS: atom_id res chain seq x y z
N MET A 1 -47.40 22.83 46.93
CA MET A 1 -47.51 21.37 47.14
C MET A 1 -46.12 20.82 47.41
N ARG A 2 -46.02 19.90 48.37
CA ARG A 2 -44.84 19.57 49.18
C ARG A 2 -43.79 18.74 48.43
N SER A 3 -42.52 19.01 48.72
CA SER A 3 -41.34 18.19 48.43
C SER A 3 -41.44 16.80 49.06
N VAL A 4 -40.89 15.77 48.39
CA VAL A 4 -40.49 14.51 49.02
C VAL A 4 -39.14 14.06 48.42
N VAL A 5 -38.11 14.20 49.25
CA VAL A 5 -36.88 13.38 49.28
C VAL A 5 -37.17 12.16 50.17
N VAL A 6 -36.30 11.14 50.14
CA VAL A 6 -36.09 10.04 51.15
C VAL A 6 -36.70 8.69 50.70
N VAL A 7 -36.08 7.50 50.82
CA VAL A 7 -34.75 6.99 51.21
C VAL A 7 -34.67 5.52 50.74
N ALA A 8 -33.46 5.00 50.61
CA ALA A 8 -33.09 3.61 50.38
C ALA A 8 -33.85 2.56 51.23
N ALA A 9 -34.00 1.36 50.67
CA ALA A 9 -34.19 0.12 51.43
C ALA A 9 -33.27 -0.97 50.85
N ALA A 10 -32.32 -1.40 51.68
CA ALA A 10 -31.49 -2.57 51.47
C ALA A 10 -32.30 -3.86 51.65
N ILE A 11 -31.98 -4.91 50.88
CA ILE A 11 -32.29 -6.29 51.26
C ILE A 11 -31.03 -7.13 51.09
N ALA A 12 -30.79 -7.94 52.13
CA ALA A 12 -29.57 -8.62 52.49
C ALA A 12 -29.21 -9.83 51.60
N SER A 13 -27.90 -9.95 51.38
CA SER A 13 -27.03 -11.11 51.60
C SER A 13 -27.56 -12.53 51.35
N ALA A 14 -26.92 -13.24 50.44
CA ALA A 14 -26.71 -14.69 50.52
C ALA A 14 -25.21 -14.98 50.36
N ALA A 15 -24.63 -15.54 51.42
CA ALA A 15 -23.23 -15.95 51.49
C ALA A 15 -23.00 -17.24 50.71
N ALA A 16 -21.94 -17.28 49.91
CA ALA A 16 -21.31 -18.51 49.47
C ALA A 16 -19.85 -18.47 49.95
N ALA A 17 -19.55 -19.34 50.92
CA ALA A 17 -18.21 -19.53 51.44
C ALA A 17 -17.34 -20.21 50.37
N VAL A 18 -16.23 -19.56 50.01
CA VAL A 18 -15.13 -20.21 49.29
C VAL A 18 -13.85 -20.04 50.10
N VAL A 19 -13.31 -21.20 50.42
CA VAL A 19 -12.05 -21.59 51.05
C VAL A 19 -10.93 -20.53 51.03
N ALA A 20 -10.39 -20.26 52.21
CA ALA A 20 -9.19 -19.45 52.43
C ALA A 20 -7.92 -20.16 51.91
N GLY A 21 -7.17 -19.47 51.04
CA GLY A 21 -5.77 -19.72 50.75
C GLY A 21 -4.99 -18.39 50.95
N PRO A 22 -3.70 -18.43 51.34
CA PRO A 22 -2.98 -17.21 51.73
C PRO A 22 -2.72 -16.32 50.52
N VAL A 23 -3.24 -15.09 50.57
CA VAL A 23 -2.93 -14.02 49.62
C VAL A 23 -1.51 -13.54 49.92
N VAL A 24 -0.59 -13.84 49.01
CA VAL A 24 0.73 -13.21 48.95
C VAL A 24 0.53 -11.83 48.35
N ASP A 25 0.70 -10.81 49.20
CA ASP A 25 0.64 -9.39 48.87
C ASP A 25 1.72 -9.06 47.82
N HIS A 26 1.31 -8.94 46.56
CA HIS A 26 2.18 -8.43 45.49
C HIS A 26 1.95 -6.92 45.41
N PRO A 27 3.00 -6.08 45.47
CA PRO A 27 2.84 -4.65 45.31
C PRO A 27 2.27 -4.36 43.92
N ALA A 28 1.25 -3.51 43.88
CA ALA A 28 0.64 -3.00 42.65
C ALA A 28 1.74 -2.47 41.73
N VAL A 29 1.97 -3.19 40.62
CA VAL A 29 2.75 -2.68 39.50
C VAL A 29 1.96 -1.50 38.97
N GLN A 30 2.48 -0.31 39.22
CA GLN A 30 2.03 0.92 38.60
C GLN A 30 2.12 0.71 37.08
N GLU A 31 0.99 0.51 36.41
CA GLU A 31 0.92 0.59 34.95
C GLU A 31 1.38 2.00 34.57
N MET A 32 2.63 2.12 34.15
CA MET A 32 3.11 3.30 33.46
C MET A 32 2.17 3.52 32.27
N PRO A 33 1.63 4.73 32.04
CA PRO A 33 0.89 4.99 30.83
C PRO A 33 1.84 4.71 29.67
N ALA A 34 1.48 3.74 28.82
CA ALA A 34 2.07 3.66 27.51
C ALA A 34 1.76 5.00 26.84
N SER A 35 2.75 5.89 26.75
CA SER A 35 2.75 7.02 25.83
C SER A 35 2.84 6.47 24.41
N GLY A 36 1.83 5.71 24.02
CA GLY A 36 1.58 5.33 22.64
C GLY A 36 0.73 6.42 22.03
N THR A 37 1.26 7.08 21.01
CA THR A 37 0.44 7.81 20.04
C THR A 37 -0.72 6.87 19.66
N SER A 38 -1.97 7.31 19.83
CA SER A 38 -3.12 6.46 19.50
C SER A 38 -3.06 6.11 18.01
N ALA A 39 -3.52 4.92 17.60
CA ALA A 39 -3.49 4.51 16.19
C ALA A 39 -4.19 5.54 15.27
N GLY A 40 -5.20 6.27 15.78
CA GLY A 40 -5.85 7.37 15.06
C GLY A 40 -4.93 8.58 14.85
N GLU A 41 -4.11 8.95 15.83
CA GLU A 41 -3.15 10.04 15.70
C GLU A 41 -2.01 9.67 14.72
N THR A 42 -1.51 8.42 14.76
CA THR A 42 -0.52 7.96 13.76
C THR A 42 -1.10 7.99 12.34
N ARG A 43 -2.37 7.59 12.18
CA ARG A 43 -3.07 7.66 10.88
C ARG A 43 -3.22 9.08 10.39
N ALA A 44 -3.60 10.02 11.26
CA ALA A 44 -3.72 11.43 10.90
C ALA A 44 -2.41 12.04 10.38
N ARG A 45 -1.25 11.53 10.85
CA ARG A 45 0.06 11.95 10.35
C ARG A 45 0.30 11.55 8.89
N PHE A 46 -0.45 10.64 8.27
CA PHE A 46 -0.29 10.40 6.83
C PHE A 46 -0.75 11.60 6.00
N SER A 47 -1.66 12.43 6.52
CA SER A 47 -2.16 13.60 5.81
C SER A 47 -1.04 14.61 5.52
N GLY A 48 -1.12 15.25 4.36
CA GLY A 48 -0.23 16.32 3.94
C GLY A 48 0.40 16.07 2.57
N LEU A 49 1.32 16.97 2.22
CA LEU A 49 2.05 16.94 0.96
C LEU A 49 3.39 16.21 1.14
N TRP A 50 3.69 15.34 0.18
CA TRP A 50 4.86 14.46 0.16
C TRP A 50 5.57 14.61 -1.18
N ARG A 51 6.90 14.67 -1.18
CA ARG A 51 7.73 14.79 -2.38
C ARG A 51 8.61 13.57 -2.54
N TYR A 52 8.64 13.01 -3.75
CA TYR A 52 9.45 11.83 -4.08
C TYR A 52 10.93 12.10 -3.77
N ASN A 53 11.56 11.11 -3.14
CA ASN A 53 12.98 11.13 -2.85
C ASN A 53 13.66 10.03 -3.68
N GLU A 54 14.35 10.44 -4.75
CA GLU A 54 15.05 9.52 -5.65
C GLU A 54 16.27 8.84 -5.02
N GLU A 55 16.91 9.46 -4.01
CA GLU A 55 18.11 8.95 -3.35
C GLU A 55 17.80 7.71 -2.52
N PHE A 56 16.64 7.69 -1.85
CA PHE A 56 16.22 6.57 -1.00
C PHE A 56 15.25 5.59 -1.70
N SER A 57 14.78 5.91 -2.91
CA SER A 57 13.86 5.04 -3.67
C SER A 57 14.61 4.02 -4.52
N ILE A 58 14.26 2.73 -4.37
CA ILE A 58 14.99 1.62 -4.99
C ILE A 58 14.09 0.65 -5.74
N ASN A 59 14.68 -0.03 -6.74
CA ASN A 59 14.11 -1.20 -7.37
C ASN A 59 14.56 -2.47 -6.61
N PRO A 60 13.66 -3.19 -5.92
CA PRO A 60 14.03 -4.32 -5.08
C PRO A 60 14.60 -5.52 -5.86
N ALA A 61 14.32 -5.64 -7.16
CA ALA A 61 14.87 -6.71 -7.98
C ALA A 61 16.35 -6.49 -8.33
N THR A 62 16.81 -5.24 -8.36
CA THR A 62 18.17 -4.89 -8.78
C THR A 62 19.01 -4.23 -7.67
N GLY A 63 18.37 -3.75 -6.60
CA GLY A 63 19.00 -2.96 -5.55
C GLY A 63 19.48 -1.58 -6.01
N ARG A 64 19.12 -1.15 -7.23
CA ARG A 64 19.52 0.14 -7.81
C ARG A 64 18.44 1.20 -7.55
N PRO A 65 18.75 2.49 -7.70
CA PRO A 65 17.74 3.55 -7.70
C PRO A 65 16.57 3.20 -8.65
N GLU A 66 15.34 3.42 -8.20
CA GLU A 66 14.13 3.10 -9.00
C GLU A 66 14.12 3.91 -10.29
N ARG A 67 14.41 5.20 -10.18
CA ARG A 67 14.63 6.08 -11.32
C ARG A 67 16.13 6.14 -11.63
N ALA A 68 16.48 5.86 -12.87
CA ALA A 68 17.85 6.10 -13.33
C ALA A 68 18.12 7.61 -13.34
N PRO A 69 19.30 8.08 -12.90
CA PRO A 69 19.68 9.49 -13.02
C PRO A 69 19.50 9.97 -14.46
N ALA A 70 18.95 11.17 -14.65
CA ALA A 70 18.74 11.76 -15.96
C ALA A 70 20.07 11.73 -16.76
N GLY A 71 20.07 11.07 -17.92
CA GLY A 71 21.27 10.88 -18.75
C GLY A 71 21.98 9.53 -18.61
N SER A 72 21.48 8.63 -17.76
CA SER A 72 21.95 7.24 -17.74
C SER A 72 21.59 6.56 -19.05
N ALA A 73 22.59 6.02 -19.76
CA ALA A 73 22.35 5.22 -20.95
C ALA A 73 21.37 4.09 -20.61
N PRO A 74 20.41 3.77 -21.51
CA PRO A 74 19.53 2.62 -21.30
C PRO A 74 20.41 1.41 -20.98
N PRO A 75 19.99 0.53 -20.04
CA PRO A 75 20.76 -0.68 -19.76
C PRO A 75 21.00 -1.39 -21.09
N PRO A 76 22.22 -1.88 -21.37
CA PRO A 76 22.43 -2.69 -22.54
C PRO A 76 21.40 -3.81 -22.47
N LEU A 77 20.56 -3.94 -23.49
CA LEU A 77 19.73 -5.12 -23.68
C LEU A 77 20.68 -6.29 -23.46
N VAL A 78 20.46 -7.07 -22.40
CA VAL A 78 21.20 -8.30 -22.17
C VAL A 78 20.87 -9.16 -23.38
N GLN A 79 21.73 -9.11 -24.39
CA GLN A 79 21.63 -9.99 -25.52
C GLN A 79 21.77 -11.40 -24.93
N PRO A 80 20.79 -12.29 -25.14
CA PRO A 80 21.00 -13.69 -24.79
C PRO A 80 22.31 -14.15 -25.46
N PRO A 81 23.08 -15.04 -24.80
CA PRO A 81 24.38 -15.45 -25.31
C PRO A 81 24.24 -15.87 -26.77
N ALA A 82 25.09 -15.30 -27.62
CA ALA A 82 25.12 -15.55 -29.06
C ALA A 82 25.48 -17.01 -29.32
N ASN A 83 24.47 -17.87 -29.25
CA ASN A 83 24.58 -19.22 -29.77
C ASN A 83 24.58 -19.09 -31.29
N ARG A 84 25.76 -19.29 -31.89
CA ARG A 84 25.91 -19.49 -33.34
C ARG A 84 24.94 -20.60 -33.77
N VAL A 85 23.84 -20.21 -34.38
CA VAL A 85 22.99 -21.10 -35.16
C VAL A 85 22.92 -20.52 -36.58
N THR A 86 23.27 -21.38 -37.53
CA THR A 86 23.18 -21.25 -38.98
C THR A 86 21.86 -20.62 -39.44
N PRO A 87 21.83 -19.90 -40.57
CA PRO A 87 20.63 -19.19 -41.01
C PRO A 87 19.62 -20.20 -41.56
N MET A 88 18.57 -20.48 -40.80
CA MET A 88 17.33 -21.06 -41.32
C MET A 88 16.22 -20.04 -41.06
N ALA A 89 15.56 -19.66 -42.15
CA ALA A 89 14.46 -18.72 -42.19
C ALA A 89 13.34 -19.11 -41.19
N GLY A 90 12.81 -18.11 -40.48
CA GLY A 90 11.58 -18.26 -39.70
C GLY A 90 11.71 -17.99 -38.20
N ALA A 91 12.17 -16.80 -37.80
CA ALA A 91 12.16 -16.38 -36.40
C ALA A 91 11.47 -15.00 -36.22
N GLY A 92 10.46 -14.72 -37.05
CA GLY A 92 9.57 -13.57 -36.89
C GLY A 92 8.17 -13.94 -36.38
N ALA A 93 7.83 -15.23 -36.31
CA ALA A 93 6.46 -15.68 -36.10
C ALA A 93 6.05 -15.83 -34.62
N GLU A 94 6.98 -16.06 -33.69
CA GLU A 94 6.56 -16.45 -32.33
C GLU A 94 6.08 -15.28 -31.45
N ALA A 95 6.52 -14.05 -31.73
CA ALA A 95 5.93 -12.85 -31.12
C ALA A 95 4.55 -12.52 -31.70
N GLU A 96 4.27 -12.99 -32.93
CA GLU A 96 3.01 -12.75 -33.65
C GLU A 96 1.98 -13.86 -33.38
N VAL A 97 2.41 -15.09 -33.09
CA VAL A 97 1.53 -16.25 -32.86
C VAL A 97 0.79 -16.18 -31.52
N ILE A 98 1.35 -15.54 -30.49
CA ILE A 98 0.63 -15.31 -29.22
C ILE A 98 -0.47 -14.25 -29.41
N ALA A 99 -0.30 -13.30 -30.35
CA ALA A 99 -1.30 -12.29 -30.68
C ALA A 99 -2.45 -12.82 -31.56
N ALA A 100 -2.28 -13.99 -32.18
CA ALA A 100 -3.20 -14.57 -33.16
C ALA A 100 -3.94 -15.84 -32.69
N SER A 101 -3.82 -16.22 -31.41
CA SER A 101 -4.65 -17.31 -30.86
C SER A 101 -6.09 -16.80 -30.66
N PRO A 102 -7.13 -17.45 -31.23
CA PRO A 102 -8.53 -17.05 -31.01
C PRO A 102 -9.00 -17.23 -29.56
N PHE A 103 -8.17 -17.88 -28.72
CA PHE A 103 -8.38 -18.03 -27.27
C PHE A 103 -7.42 -17.18 -26.44
N GLY A 104 -6.54 -16.40 -27.09
CA GLY A 104 -5.61 -15.48 -26.44
C GLY A 104 -6.24 -14.11 -26.15
N PRO A 105 -5.62 -13.30 -25.28
CA PRO A 105 -6.07 -11.95 -25.01
C PRO A 105 -6.03 -11.10 -26.29
N SER A 106 -7.10 -10.34 -26.55
CA SER A 106 -7.16 -9.48 -27.73
C SER A 106 -6.04 -8.42 -27.72
N PRO A 107 -5.55 -7.97 -28.89
CA PRO A 107 -4.54 -6.91 -28.95
C PRO A 107 -4.93 -5.63 -28.21
N ARG A 108 -6.24 -5.32 -28.16
CA ARG A 108 -6.78 -4.20 -27.38
C ARG A 108 -6.59 -4.41 -25.90
N ALA A 109 -6.97 -5.58 -25.39
CA ALA A 109 -6.87 -5.88 -23.97
C ALA A 109 -5.40 -5.93 -23.50
N ILE A 110 -4.48 -6.43 -24.34
CA ILE A 110 -3.03 -6.37 -24.08
C ILE A 110 -2.54 -4.92 -23.91
N ARG A 111 -3.01 -3.98 -24.76
CA ARG A 111 -2.66 -2.56 -24.64
C ARG A 111 -3.21 -1.96 -23.36
N GLU A 112 -4.49 -2.16 -23.07
CA GLU A 112 -5.14 -1.68 -21.85
C GLU A 112 -4.41 -2.19 -20.59
N HIS A 113 -3.99 -3.45 -20.59
CA HIS A 113 -3.17 -4.01 -19.50
C HIS A 113 -1.82 -3.31 -19.37
N ARG A 114 -1.10 -3.09 -20.47
CA ARG A 114 0.19 -2.39 -20.44
C ARG A 114 0.05 -0.96 -19.95
N ASP A 115 -0.97 -0.25 -20.41
CA ASP A 115 -1.27 1.12 -19.98
C ASP A 115 -1.61 1.15 -18.48
N MET A 116 -2.44 0.22 -18.01
CA MET A 116 -2.74 0.09 -16.58
C MET A 116 -1.48 -0.14 -15.74
N VAL A 117 -0.62 -1.08 -16.15
CA VAL A 117 0.62 -1.39 -15.42
C VAL A 117 1.59 -0.21 -15.46
N ARG A 118 1.74 0.45 -16.61
CA ARG A 118 2.56 1.66 -16.73
C ARG A 118 2.08 2.73 -15.77
N ASP A 119 0.79 3.06 -15.83
CA ASP A 119 0.23 4.16 -15.05
C ASP A 119 0.26 3.82 -13.53
N LEU A 120 -0.02 2.57 -13.13
CA LEU A 120 0.09 2.15 -11.72
C LEU A 120 1.53 2.18 -11.18
N MET A 121 2.51 1.87 -12.04
CA MET A 121 3.93 1.87 -11.70
C MET A 121 4.59 3.23 -11.96
N GLU A 122 3.87 4.22 -12.47
CA GLU A 122 4.41 5.55 -12.70
C GLU A 122 4.74 6.22 -11.36
N ILE A 123 5.87 6.92 -11.30
CA ILE A 123 6.31 7.65 -10.11
C ILE A 123 5.56 8.98 -10.09
N ALA A 124 4.86 9.26 -9.00
CA ALA A 124 4.37 10.60 -8.71
C ALA A 124 5.52 11.41 -8.10
N GLU A 125 5.82 12.60 -8.61
CA GLU A 125 6.80 13.49 -7.96
C GLU A 125 6.26 14.03 -6.64
N THR A 126 4.94 14.24 -6.57
CA THR A 126 4.27 14.71 -5.36
C THR A 126 3.02 13.91 -5.09
N LEU A 127 2.80 13.60 -3.81
CA LEU A 127 1.57 12.99 -3.31
C LEU A 127 0.94 13.91 -2.27
N GLU A 128 -0.33 14.23 -2.45
CA GLU A 128 -1.15 14.80 -1.40
C GLU A 128 -2.07 13.72 -0.85
N LEU A 129 -1.98 13.53 0.47
CA LEU A 129 -2.80 12.57 1.19
C LEU A 129 -3.79 13.31 2.09
N THR A 130 -5.06 12.90 2.01
CA THR A 130 -6.09 13.32 2.95
C THR A 130 -6.66 12.08 3.63
N ILE A 131 -6.50 11.99 4.94
CA ILE A 131 -7.03 10.89 5.76
C ILE A 131 -8.33 11.36 6.42
N ASP A 132 -9.43 10.71 6.07
CA ASP A 132 -10.70 10.80 6.77
C ASP A 132 -10.90 9.56 7.66
N ASP A 133 -11.95 9.56 8.48
CA ASP A 133 -12.26 8.45 9.38
C ASP A 133 -12.53 7.12 8.64
N ASP A 134 -13.12 7.19 7.43
CA ASP A 134 -13.60 6.04 6.65
C ASP A 134 -12.91 5.86 5.29
N ALA A 135 -12.05 6.79 4.90
CA ALA A 135 -11.42 6.78 3.58
C ALA A 135 -10.08 7.51 3.56
N VAL A 136 -9.29 7.20 2.53
CA VAL A 136 -8.06 7.91 2.19
C VAL A 136 -8.22 8.49 0.78
N THR A 137 -7.98 9.78 0.63
CA THR A 137 -7.88 10.44 -0.67
C THR A 137 -6.40 10.60 -1.01
N ILE A 138 -6.04 10.16 -2.21
CA ILE A 138 -4.69 10.25 -2.78
C ILE A 138 -4.80 11.11 -4.02
N GLU A 139 -4.04 12.19 -4.05
CA GLU A 139 -3.86 13.09 -5.20
C GLU A 139 -2.39 13.15 -5.56
N ASP A 140 -2.08 13.28 -6.85
CA ASP A 140 -0.71 13.36 -7.34
C ASP A 140 -0.56 14.36 -8.49
N ASP A 141 0.70 14.65 -8.84
CA ASP A 141 1.11 15.55 -9.92
C ASP A 141 0.74 15.08 -11.33
N LEU A 142 0.25 13.85 -11.47
CA LEU A 142 -0.28 13.30 -12.72
C LEU A 142 -1.80 13.54 -12.83
N GLU A 143 -2.34 14.46 -12.02
CA GLU A 143 -3.76 14.82 -11.92
C GLU A 143 -4.67 13.64 -11.53
N ARG A 144 -4.12 12.62 -10.85
CA ARG A 144 -4.88 11.43 -10.45
C ARG A 144 -5.42 11.63 -9.04
N VAL A 145 -6.70 11.97 -8.94
CA VAL A 145 -7.40 12.06 -7.65
C VAL A 145 -8.23 10.81 -7.41
N ARG A 146 -7.98 10.11 -6.30
CA ARG A 146 -8.71 8.89 -5.94
C ARG A 146 -9.02 8.81 -4.45
N ARG A 147 -10.31 8.66 -4.15
CA ARG A 147 -10.79 8.35 -2.81
C ARG A 147 -10.99 6.85 -2.65
N TYR A 148 -10.37 6.28 -1.63
CA TYR A 148 -10.42 4.86 -1.30
C TYR A 148 -11.07 4.66 0.08
N PRO A 149 -12.23 3.97 0.16
CA PRO A 149 -12.76 3.53 1.45
C PRO A 149 -11.77 2.58 2.15
N THR A 150 -11.60 2.73 3.47
CA THR A 150 -10.66 1.92 4.27
C THR A 150 -11.34 0.74 4.98
N ASP A 151 -12.47 0.27 4.44
CA ASP A 151 -13.28 -0.81 5.01
C ASP A 151 -12.82 -2.22 4.61
N GLY A 152 -11.72 -2.32 3.85
CA GLY A 152 -11.14 -3.59 3.38
C GLY A 152 -11.91 -4.27 2.24
N ARG A 153 -12.92 -3.61 1.64
CA ARG A 153 -13.68 -4.15 0.50
C ARG A 153 -13.09 -3.71 -0.84
N PHE A 154 -13.31 -4.54 -1.85
CA PHE A 154 -12.88 -4.23 -3.23
C PHE A 154 -13.89 -3.32 -3.91
N TYR A 155 -13.41 -2.18 -4.39
CA TYR A 155 -14.14 -1.24 -5.25
C TYR A 155 -13.50 -1.19 -6.63
N GLU A 156 -14.28 -0.84 -7.64
CA GLU A 156 -13.81 -0.68 -9.01
C GLU A 156 -13.39 0.77 -9.27
N TYR A 157 -12.24 0.92 -9.93
CA TYR A 157 -11.63 2.20 -10.29
C TYR A 157 -11.24 2.19 -11.76
N ARG A 158 -11.18 3.38 -12.36
CA ARG A 158 -10.68 3.57 -13.72
C ARG A 158 -9.42 4.42 -13.72
N LEU A 159 -8.53 4.09 -14.64
CA LEU A 159 -7.28 4.79 -14.94
C LEU A 159 -7.16 4.87 -16.46
N GLY A 160 -7.47 6.04 -17.01
CA GLY A 160 -7.67 6.21 -18.44
C GLY A 160 -8.75 5.27 -18.98
N ALA A 161 -8.39 4.43 -19.95
CA ALA A 161 -9.28 3.42 -20.54
C ALA A 161 -9.32 2.09 -19.76
N SER A 162 -8.48 1.93 -18.75
CA SER A 162 -8.31 0.68 -18.02
C SER A 162 -9.07 0.68 -16.70
N ALA A 163 -9.60 -0.48 -16.33
CA ALA A 163 -10.27 -0.69 -15.05
C ALA A 163 -9.46 -1.63 -14.15
N PHE A 164 -9.48 -1.37 -12.86
CA PHE A 164 -8.90 -2.23 -11.83
C PHE A 164 -9.78 -2.21 -10.58
N ARG A 165 -9.64 -3.22 -9.74
CA ARG A 165 -10.28 -3.28 -8.43
C ARG A 165 -9.23 -2.99 -7.37
N ALA A 166 -9.59 -2.22 -6.35
CA ALA A 166 -8.71 -2.02 -5.20
C ALA A 166 -9.47 -2.12 -3.89
N ARG A 167 -8.80 -2.64 -2.87
CA ARG A 167 -9.24 -2.53 -1.48
C ARG A 167 -8.16 -1.84 -0.67
N VAL A 168 -8.58 -1.04 0.30
CA VAL A 168 -7.68 -0.36 1.22
C VAL A 168 -8.10 -0.69 2.65
N SER A 169 -7.12 -0.91 3.52
CA SER A 169 -7.34 -1.21 4.93
C SER A 169 -6.14 -0.79 5.77
N TRP A 170 -6.38 -0.49 7.04
CA TRP A 170 -5.33 -0.27 8.02
C TRP A 170 -4.90 -1.60 8.66
N ASP A 171 -3.60 -1.89 8.64
CA ASP A 171 -2.95 -2.97 9.39
C ASP A 171 -2.06 -2.34 10.47
N GLY A 172 -2.63 -2.17 11.67
CA GLY A 172 -2.03 -1.35 12.72
C GLY A 172 -1.88 0.11 12.29
N GLU A 173 -0.63 0.55 12.15
CA GLU A 173 -0.22 1.88 11.70
C GLU A 173 0.12 1.94 10.20
N ARG A 174 -0.03 0.83 9.47
CA ARG A 174 0.28 0.73 8.04
C ARG A 174 -0.99 0.82 7.22
N LEU A 175 -0.95 1.60 6.13
CA LEU A 175 -2.00 1.57 5.13
C LEU A 175 -1.65 0.50 4.09
N VAL A 176 -2.55 -0.46 3.90
CA VAL A 176 -2.38 -1.53 2.91
C VAL A 176 -3.37 -1.33 1.79
N ARG A 177 -2.87 -1.24 0.56
CA ARG A 177 -3.68 -1.20 -0.66
C ARG A 177 -3.41 -2.46 -1.48
N GLU A 178 -4.46 -3.19 -1.80
CA GLU A 178 -4.37 -4.33 -2.72
C GLU A 178 -5.14 -4.03 -3.99
N ILE A 179 -4.49 -4.27 -5.13
CA ILE A 179 -4.99 -4.00 -6.47
C ILE A 179 -5.09 -5.31 -7.24
N GLN A 180 -6.21 -5.49 -7.94
CA GLN A 180 -6.46 -6.57 -8.88
C GLN A 180 -6.80 -5.97 -10.25
N GLY A 181 -6.03 -6.31 -11.26
CA GLY A 181 -6.23 -5.84 -12.63
C GLY A 181 -6.65 -6.97 -13.58
N THR A 182 -6.56 -6.69 -14.87
CA THR A 182 -6.77 -7.69 -15.94
C THR A 182 -5.60 -8.70 -15.99
N PHE A 183 -5.84 -9.87 -16.60
CA PHE A 183 -4.83 -10.93 -16.81
C PHE A 183 -4.14 -11.46 -15.54
N GLY A 184 -4.88 -11.52 -14.42
CA GLY A 184 -4.34 -12.03 -13.17
C GLY A 184 -3.33 -11.09 -12.50
N PHE A 185 -3.22 -9.84 -12.97
CA PHE A 185 -2.41 -8.81 -12.33
C PHE A 185 -2.87 -8.60 -10.89
N ARG A 186 -1.92 -8.71 -9.96
CA ARG A 186 -2.13 -8.38 -8.56
C ARG A 186 -0.96 -7.57 -8.06
N MET A 187 -1.26 -6.54 -7.30
CA MET A 187 -0.25 -5.70 -6.68
C MET A 187 -0.68 -5.38 -5.26
N ARG A 188 0.27 -5.42 -4.33
CA ARG A 188 0.08 -4.97 -2.96
C ARG A 188 1.03 -3.82 -2.69
N GLU A 189 0.50 -2.79 -2.08
CA GLU A 189 1.26 -1.66 -1.57
C GLU A 189 1.11 -1.58 -0.07
N THR A 190 2.24 -1.41 0.61
CA THR A 190 2.27 -1.18 2.06
C THR A 190 2.90 0.18 2.31
N TRP A 191 2.14 1.05 2.95
CA TRP A 191 2.52 2.42 3.23
C TRP A 191 2.74 2.58 4.73
N PHE A 192 3.83 3.20 5.12
CA PHE A 192 4.14 3.47 6.52
C PHE A 192 5.03 4.70 6.67
N LEU A 193 4.96 5.33 7.83
CA LEU A 193 5.74 6.52 8.15
C LEU A 193 7.03 6.15 8.88
N SER A 194 8.04 7.00 8.77
CA SER A 194 9.14 7.00 9.73
C SER A 194 8.62 7.34 11.14
N PRO A 195 9.34 6.96 12.21
CA PRO A 195 8.92 7.26 13.58
C PRO A 195 8.60 8.74 13.83
N GLU A 196 9.37 9.63 13.21
CA GLU A 196 9.21 11.08 13.27
C GLU A 196 8.13 11.64 12.32
N GLY A 197 7.54 10.83 11.44
CA GLY A 197 6.49 11.25 10.51
C GLY A 197 6.97 12.14 9.35
N GLN A 198 8.28 12.21 9.14
CA GLN A 198 8.92 13.05 8.11
C GLN A 198 9.15 12.32 6.78
N ARG A 199 9.13 10.99 6.80
CA ARG A 199 9.23 10.17 5.59
C ARG A 199 8.06 9.22 5.47
N LEU A 200 7.56 9.09 4.24
CA LEU A 200 6.58 8.11 3.84
C LEU A 200 7.27 7.05 2.98
N PHE A 201 7.16 5.79 3.41
CA PHE A 201 7.65 4.64 2.67
C PHE A 201 6.48 3.93 1.99
N ILE A 202 6.63 3.61 0.71
CA ILE A 202 5.66 2.84 -0.07
C ILE A 202 6.37 1.62 -0.66
N ILE A 203 6.03 0.44 -0.14
CA ILE A 203 6.54 -0.84 -0.62
C ILE A 203 5.53 -1.42 -1.59
N MET A 204 5.87 -1.46 -2.88
CA MET A 204 5.02 -1.99 -3.95
C MET A 204 5.51 -3.38 -4.35
N ARG A 205 4.63 -4.38 -4.34
CA ARG A 205 4.93 -5.76 -4.76
C ARG A 205 3.88 -6.23 -5.74
N VAL A 206 4.31 -6.57 -6.95
CA VAL A 206 3.50 -7.16 -8.01
C VAL A 206 3.67 -8.67 -7.93
N ASP A 207 2.56 -9.40 -7.81
CA ASP A 207 2.61 -10.86 -7.84
C ASP A 207 2.98 -11.31 -9.26
N GLY A 208 4.07 -12.09 -9.35
CA GLY A 208 4.40 -12.85 -10.54
C GLY A 208 3.75 -14.24 -10.49
N ILE A 209 3.37 -14.78 -11.65
CA ILE A 209 2.86 -16.16 -11.78
C ILE A 209 3.93 -17.21 -11.37
N GLU A 210 5.21 -16.81 -11.29
CA GLU A 210 6.35 -17.67 -10.98
C GLU A 210 7.07 -17.25 -9.69
N ARG A 211 7.09 -18.13 -8.68
CA ARG A 211 7.75 -17.92 -7.38
C ARG A 211 9.29 -17.81 -7.45
N SER A 212 9.89 -18.12 -8.59
CA SER A 212 11.34 -18.13 -8.81
C SER A 212 11.90 -16.81 -9.35
N ARG A 213 11.04 -15.83 -9.68
CA ARG A 213 11.48 -14.53 -10.20
C ARG A 213 11.72 -13.53 -9.07
N PRO A 214 12.66 -12.58 -9.24
CA PRO A 214 12.81 -11.46 -8.32
C PRO A 214 11.48 -10.76 -8.09
N ALA A 215 11.26 -10.25 -6.87
CA ALA A 215 10.08 -9.47 -6.55
C ALA A 215 9.96 -8.29 -7.53
N VAL A 216 8.90 -8.27 -8.34
CA VAL A 216 8.61 -7.15 -9.24
C VAL A 216 7.95 -6.06 -8.42
N GLY A 217 8.44 -4.82 -8.52
CA GLY A 217 7.90 -3.71 -7.74
C GLY A 217 8.90 -2.59 -7.54
N ALA A 218 8.64 -1.76 -6.53
CA ALA A 218 9.45 -0.62 -6.14
C ALA A 218 9.35 -0.40 -4.63
N ASP A 219 10.41 0.14 -4.02
CA ASP A 219 10.38 0.69 -2.67
C ASP A 219 10.60 2.20 -2.82
N ARG A 220 9.53 2.97 -2.62
CA ARG A 220 9.54 4.42 -2.79
C ARG A 220 9.63 5.10 -1.44
N VAL A 221 10.35 6.21 -1.42
CA VAL A 221 10.46 7.10 -0.28
C VAL A 221 10.00 8.48 -0.70
N TYR A 222 9.17 9.11 0.12
CA TYR A 222 8.76 10.48 -0.03
C TYR A 222 9.09 11.25 1.25
N ASP A 223 9.63 12.46 1.12
CA ASP A 223 9.84 13.36 2.24
C ASP A 223 8.63 14.29 2.39
N ARG A 224 8.26 14.60 3.63
CA ARG A 224 7.20 15.57 3.91
C ARG A 224 7.60 16.95 3.40
N VAL A 225 6.65 17.64 2.77
CA VAL A 225 6.80 19.06 2.41
C VAL A 225 6.09 19.90 3.47
N GLU A 226 6.86 20.70 4.20
CA GLU A 226 6.29 21.71 5.08
C GLU A 226 5.76 22.86 4.22
N ILE A 227 4.45 23.02 4.17
CA ILE A 227 3.82 24.21 3.60
C ILE A 227 3.90 25.28 4.70
N GLU A 228 4.92 26.15 4.65
CA GLU A 228 4.95 27.33 5.51
C GLU A 228 3.69 28.16 5.23
N ALA A 229 2.82 28.27 6.23
CA ALA A 229 1.66 29.15 6.16
C ALA A 229 2.17 30.60 6.02
N ARG A 230 1.95 31.20 4.85
CA ARG A 230 2.18 32.62 4.61
C ARG A 230 1.13 33.49 5.27
#